data_AF-A0A7C2L3Q0-F1
#
_entry.id   AF-A0A7C2L3Q0-F1
#
_cell.length_a   1.000
_cell.length_b   1.000
_cell.length_c   1.000
_cell.angle_alpha   90.00
_cell.angle_beta   90.00
_cell.angle_gamma   90.00
#
_symmetry.space_group_name_H-M   'P 1'
#
loop_
_entity.id
_entity.type
_entity.pdbx_description
1 polymer ?
#
loop_
_entity_poly.entity_id
_entity_poly.type
_entity_poly.pdbx_seq_one_letter_code
_entity_poly.pdbx_strand_id
1 'polypeptide(L)'
;LLLKGRCRACRQPISWLYPAVEAGTAFVFALLAWEHGWNLAFVPDAVFVSALIALAVIDARHRLLPDAITYPGFVLAVGLRALVPPEKITEAHNLIFRSELARFLFDHALGAGAVLILGSSLLLFLLERLDYRLLGRRLEELEASHANGSSAPSPIREERPSVESGPIPAPIADAPSGDAEHRETWSPEWAALLLAIGLSGVFIALGREDAALAASGARSALGALVGALIGSGVLWLSRLGYYALRHLEGVGFGDVKMMLMVGAFLGWGGALMTIFLASLLGSVYGVTLMLLTRERNPKLPFGSFLSLAALAVLLVLR
;
A
#
# COMPACT_ATOMS: atom_id res chain seq x y z
N LEU A 1 -22.41 12.28 -15.27
CA LEU A 1 -23.57 12.81 -16.03
C LEU A 1 -23.53 12.48 -17.54
N LEU A 2 -22.37 12.58 -18.23
CA LEU A 2 -22.22 12.28 -19.68
C LEU A 2 -22.44 10.81 -20.11
N LEU A 3 -22.22 9.84 -19.22
CA LEU A 3 -22.37 8.40 -19.52
C LEU A 3 -23.74 7.81 -19.15
N LYS A 4 -24.69 8.65 -18.69
CA LYS A 4 -26.05 8.23 -18.23
C LYS A 4 -26.04 7.02 -17.27
N GLY A 5 -25.02 6.90 -16.42
CA GLY A 5 -24.89 5.80 -15.45
C GLY A 5 -24.56 4.44 -16.06
N ARG A 6 -24.03 4.37 -17.29
CA ARG A 6 -23.63 3.12 -17.94
C ARG A 6 -22.15 3.15 -18.34
N CYS A 7 -21.49 2.01 -18.28
CA CYS A 7 -20.10 1.88 -18.75
C CYS A 7 -20.01 2.21 -20.25
N ARG A 8 -18.97 2.97 -20.66
CA ARG A 8 -18.76 3.38 -22.06
C ARG A 8 -18.53 2.18 -23.00
N ALA A 9 -17.84 1.14 -22.52
CA ALA A 9 -17.45 -0.01 -23.33
C ALA A 9 -18.53 -1.10 -23.34
N CYS A 10 -18.99 -1.55 -22.17
CA CYS A 10 -19.91 -2.69 -22.04
C CYS A 10 -21.38 -2.30 -21.81
N ARG A 11 -21.70 -1.01 -21.66
CA ARG A 11 -23.07 -0.47 -21.43
C ARG A 11 -23.82 -1.02 -20.21
N GLN A 12 -23.17 -1.79 -19.34
CA GLN A 12 -23.73 -2.23 -18.06
C GLN A 12 -23.94 -1.02 -17.12
N PRO A 13 -24.95 -1.07 -16.22
CA PRO A 13 -25.17 -0.02 -15.25
C PRO A 13 -23.98 0.07 -14.29
N ILE A 14 -23.53 1.30 -14.02
CA ILE A 14 -22.46 1.56 -13.06
C ILE A 14 -23.02 1.34 -11.65
N SER A 15 -22.32 0.56 -10.82
CA SER A 15 -22.77 0.32 -9.44
C SER A 15 -22.75 1.63 -8.62
N TRP A 16 -23.65 1.73 -7.64
CA TRP A 16 -23.76 2.92 -6.78
C TRP A 16 -22.49 3.23 -5.99
N LEU A 17 -21.61 2.24 -5.83
CA LEU A 17 -20.31 2.41 -5.19
C LEU A 17 -19.46 3.47 -5.91
N TYR A 18 -19.49 3.54 -7.24
CA TYR A 18 -18.66 4.49 -7.98
C TYR A 18 -19.07 5.95 -7.70
N PRO A 19 -20.35 6.34 -7.86
CA PRO A 19 -20.81 7.66 -7.42
C PRO A 19 -20.52 7.95 -5.95
N ALA A 20 -20.66 6.97 -5.05
CA ALA A 20 -20.37 7.15 -3.63
C ALA A 20 -18.88 7.42 -3.37
N VAL A 21 -17.98 6.72 -4.06
CA VAL A 21 -16.53 6.93 -3.97
C VAL A 21 -16.13 8.28 -4.59
N GLU A 22 -16.72 8.67 -5.72
CA GLU A 22 -16.49 9.99 -6.32
C GLU A 22 -16.96 11.11 -5.38
N ALA A 23 -18.16 11.00 -4.81
CA ALA A 23 -18.70 11.96 -3.86
C ALA A 23 -17.87 12.00 -2.56
N GLY A 24 -17.46 10.84 -2.05
CA GLY A 24 -16.58 10.74 -0.88
C GLY A 24 -15.21 11.37 -1.12
N THR A 25 -14.60 11.12 -2.29
CA THR A 25 -13.33 11.75 -2.68
C THR A 25 -13.48 13.26 -2.79
N ALA A 26 -14.54 13.73 -3.45
CA ALA A 26 -14.83 15.16 -3.55
C ALA A 26 -15.04 15.80 -2.18
N PHE A 27 -15.75 15.13 -1.27
CA PHE A 27 -15.95 15.59 0.10
C PHE A 27 -14.64 15.70 0.87
N VAL A 28 -13.79 14.67 0.82
CA VAL A 28 -12.49 14.70 1.49
C VAL A 28 -11.57 15.75 0.89
N PHE A 29 -11.58 15.93 -0.43
CA PHE A 29 -10.80 17.00 -1.08
C PHE A 29 -11.29 18.39 -0.69
N ALA A 30 -12.61 18.58 -0.58
CA ALA A 30 -13.18 19.83 -0.08
C ALA A 30 -12.76 20.09 1.37
N LEU A 31 -12.75 19.06 2.22
CA LEU A 31 -12.28 19.17 3.60
C LEU A 31 -10.80 19.52 3.68
N LEU A 32 -9.96 18.86 2.88
CA LEU A 32 -8.52 19.16 2.78
C LEU A 32 -8.30 20.60 2.32
N ALA A 33 -8.99 21.06 1.28
CA ALA A 33 -8.88 22.41 0.76
C ALA A 33 -9.43 23.47 1.75
N TRP A 34 -10.41 23.09 2.58
CA TRP A 34 -10.93 23.94 3.64
C TRP A 34 -9.91 24.14 4.76
N GLU A 35 -9.28 23.06 5.24
CA GLU A 35 -8.28 23.12 6.32
C GLU A 35 -6.95 23.74 5.86
N HIS A 36 -6.44 23.34 4.69
CA HIS A 36 -5.08 23.68 4.24
C HIS A 36 -5.03 24.84 3.25
N GLY A 37 -6.19 25.30 2.78
CA GLY A 37 -6.32 26.30 1.73
C GLY A 37 -6.00 25.78 0.33
N TRP A 38 -6.33 26.60 -0.68
CA TRP A 38 -6.04 26.31 -2.08
C TRP A 38 -4.60 26.72 -2.42
N ASN A 39 -3.62 25.91 -2.02
CA ASN A 39 -2.21 26.09 -2.38
C ASN A 39 -1.65 24.83 -3.07
N LEU A 40 -0.46 24.92 -3.67
CA LEU A 40 0.16 23.77 -4.34
C LEU A 40 0.56 22.63 -3.39
N ALA A 41 0.62 22.88 -2.07
CA ALA A 41 0.88 21.84 -1.07
C ALA A 41 -0.32 20.89 -0.89
N PHE A 42 -1.52 21.26 -1.36
CA PHE A 42 -2.68 20.37 -1.44
C PHE A 42 -2.46 19.19 -2.40
N VAL A 43 -1.65 19.35 -3.47
CA VAL A 43 -1.51 18.33 -4.52
C VAL A 43 -0.92 17.02 -3.97
N PRO A 44 0.20 17.02 -3.23
CA PRO A 44 0.69 15.83 -2.52
C PRO A 44 -0.36 15.14 -1.65
N ASP A 45 -1.09 15.91 -0.84
CA ASP A 45 -2.09 15.40 0.10
C ASP A 45 -3.27 14.78 -0.66
N ALA A 46 -3.73 15.41 -1.74
CA ALA A 46 -4.79 14.91 -2.60
C ALA A 46 -4.40 13.60 -3.30
N VAL A 47 -3.17 13.49 -3.81
CA VAL A 47 -2.67 12.26 -4.44
C VAL A 47 -2.59 11.14 -3.40
N PHE A 48 -2.02 11.40 -2.22
CA PHE A 48 -1.92 10.42 -1.15
C PHE A 48 -3.30 9.95 -0.68
N VAL A 49 -4.23 10.87 -0.44
CA VAL A 49 -5.60 10.54 -0.04
C VAL A 49 -6.37 9.79 -1.13
N SER A 50 -6.16 10.12 -2.40
CA SER A 50 -6.77 9.35 -3.49
C SER A 50 -6.31 7.89 -3.49
N ALA A 51 -5.03 7.65 -3.19
CA ALA A 51 -4.50 6.29 -3.05
C ALA A 51 -5.11 5.59 -1.82
N LEU A 52 -5.24 6.26 -0.68
CA LEU A 52 -5.88 5.70 0.52
C LEU A 52 -7.35 5.33 0.27
N ILE A 53 -8.12 6.19 -0.40
CA ILE A 53 -9.52 5.92 -0.73
C ILE A 53 -9.61 4.70 -1.67
N ALA A 54 -8.76 4.64 -2.69
CA ALA A 54 -8.71 3.49 -3.60
C ALA A 54 -8.36 2.20 -2.85
N LEU A 55 -7.32 2.21 -2.02
CA LEU A 55 -6.92 1.07 -1.20
C LEU A 55 -8.02 0.64 -0.22
N ALA A 56 -8.68 1.57 0.45
CA ALA A 56 -9.79 1.27 1.36
C ALA A 56 -10.94 0.57 0.64
N VAL A 57 -11.33 1.06 -0.54
CA VAL A 57 -12.45 0.48 -1.30
C VAL A 57 -12.09 -0.91 -1.84
N ILE A 58 -10.86 -1.09 -2.32
CA ILE A 58 -10.39 -2.39 -2.83
C ILE A 58 -10.28 -3.39 -1.68
N ASP A 59 -9.72 -2.98 -0.54
CA ASP A 59 -9.60 -3.80 0.66
C ASP A 59 -10.97 -4.19 1.23
N ALA A 60 -11.92 -3.26 1.33
CA ALA A 60 -13.27 -3.53 1.80
C ALA A 60 -14.01 -4.58 0.96
N ARG A 61 -13.70 -4.67 -0.34
CA ARG A 61 -14.36 -5.61 -1.27
C ARG A 61 -13.61 -6.92 -1.47
N HIS A 62 -12.29 -6.83 -1.58
CA HIS A 62 -11.43 -7.92 -2.02
C HIS A 62 -10.44 -8.37 -0.95
N ARG A 63 -10.26 -7.59 0.13
CA ARG A 63 -9.28 -7.83 1.20
C ARG A 63 -7.86 -7.97 0.66
N LEU A 64 -7.56 -7.18 -0.37
CA LEU A 64 -6.30 -7.18 -1.09
C LEU A 64 -5.84 -5.74 -1.26
N LEU A 65 -4.55 -5.50 -1.06
CA LEU A 65 -3.90 -4.22 -1.25
C LEU A 65 -2.95 -4.34 -2.45
N PRO A 66 -3.30 -3.79 -3.63
CA PRO A 66 -2.56 -4.01 -4.85
C PRO A 66 -1.21 -3.30 -4.84
N ASP A 67 -0.17 -4.03 -5.24
CA ASP A 67 1.19 -3.51 -5.37
C ASP A 67 1.29 -2.36 -6.39
N ALA A 68 0.40 -2.35 -7.39
CA ALA A 68 0.25 -1.26 -8.36
C ALA A 68 -0.04 0.11 -7.73
N ILE A 69 -0.51 0.17 -6.48
CA ILE A 69 -0.75 1.42 -5.75
C ILE A 69 0.30 1.61 -4.64
N THR A 70 0.58 0.58 -3.84
CA THR A 70 1.45 0.71 -2.66
C THR A 70 2.91 1.00 -3.03
N TYR A 71 3.42 0.43 -4.12
CA TYR A 71 4.81 0.62 -4.58
C TYR A 71 5.06 2.04 -5.09
N PRO A 72 4.36 2.50 -6.15
CA PRO A 72 4.55 3.86 -6.63
C PRO A 72 4.15 4.86 -5.55
N GLY A 73 3.14 4.57 -4.73
CA GLY A 73 2.74 5.42 -3.62
C GLY A 73 3.87 5.64 -2.60
N PHE A 74 4.60 4.59 -2.22
CA PHE A 74 5.74 4.73 -1.31
C PHE A 74 6.87 5.57 -1.92
N VAL A 75 7.30 5.24 -3.15
CA VAL A 75 8.37 5.98 -3.84
C VAL A 75 7.98 7.45 -4.00
N LEU A 76 6.72 7.70 -4.39
CA LEU A 76 6.19 9.04 -4.50
C LEU A 76 6.21 9.79 -3.17
N ALA A 77 5.82 9.14 -2.06
CA ALA A 77 5.85 9.76 -0.74
C ALA A 77 7.27 10.17 -0.33
N VAL A 78 8.27 9.31 -0.56
CA VAL A 78 9.68 9.62 -0.29
C VAL A 78 10.17 10.79 -1.16
N GLY A 79 9.89 10.74 -2.47
CA GLY A 79 10.33 11.80 -3.40
C GLY A 79 9.61 13.12 -3.18
N LEU A 80 8.31 13.13 -2.89
CA LEU A 80 7.58 14.36 -2.56
C LEU A 80 8.11 15.00 -1.27
N ARG A 81 8.42 14.21 -0.23
CA ARG A 81 9.07 14.75 0.98
C ARG A 81 10.48 15.28 0.69
N ALA A 82 11.20 14.70 -0.26
CA ALA A 82 12.50 15.21 -0.67
C ALA A 82 12.39 16.54 -1.43
N LEU A 83 11.38 16.69 -2.30
CA LEU A 83 11.20 17.85 -3.17
C LEU A 83 10.52 19.03 -2.47
N VAL A 84 9.64 18.76 -1.50
CA VAL A 84 8.91 19.78 -0.75
C VAL A 84 9.24 19.60 0.74
N PRO A 85 10.43 20.08 1.18
CA PRO A 85 10.78 20.04 2.59
C PRO A 85 9.80 20.94 3.36
N PRO A 86 9.21 20.48 4.47
CA PRO A 86 8.32 21.32 5.26
C PRO A 86 9.13 22.48 5.84
N GLU A 87 8.92 23.68 5.31
CA GLU A 87 9.38 24.89 5.97
C GLU A 87 8.67 25.00 7.32
N LYS A 88 9.47 25.15 8.39
CA LYS A 88 9.12 25.04 9.82
C LYS A 88 8.86 23.62 10.32
N ILE A 89 9.90 22.78 10.35
CA ILE A 89 9.95 21.72 11.37
C ILE A 89 10.36 22.36 12.70
N THR A 90 9.36 22.65 13.52
CA THR A 90 9.51 22.92 14.96
C THR A 90 10.22 21.73 15.63
N GLU A 91 11.41 22.01 16.18
CA GLU A 91 12.07 21.45 17.38
C GLU A 91 11.92 19.97 17.81
N ALA A 92 11.64 19.01 16.92
CA ALA A 92 11.64 17.58 17.29
C ALA A 92 12.83 16.77 16.70
N HIS A 93 13.87 17.42 16.18
CA HIS A 93 14.94 16.74 15.41
C HIS A 93 16.30 16.58 16.12
N ASN A 94 16.44 17.03 17.37
CA ASN A 94 17.73 16.99 18.09
C ASN A 94 18.05 15.65 18.80
N LEU A 95 17.21 14.61 18.67
CA LEU A 95 17.41 13.36 19.41
C LEU A 95 18.01 12.20 18.58
N ILE A 96 18.04 12.26 17.24
CA ILE A 96 18.50 11.12 16.42
C ILE A 96 19.82 11.41 15.67
N PHE A 97 20.17 12.67 15.41
CA PHE A 97 21.22 13.01 14.46
C PHE A 97 22.50 13.56 15.11
N ARG A 98 23.23 12.68 15.82
CA ARG A 98 24.63 12.92 16.26
C ARG A 98 25.68 12.05 15.53
N SER A 99 25.27 11.23 14.57
CA SER A 99 26.17 10.29 13.88
C SER A 99 27.08 10.98 12.84
N GLU A 100 28.29 10.48 12.63
CA GLU A 100 29.19 10.92 11.54
C GLU A 100 28.55 10.71 10.16
N LEU A 101 27.72 9.67 10.02
CA LEU A 101 26.96 9.37 8.80
C LEU A 101 26.02 10.50 8.41
N ALA A 102 25.40 11.15 9.40
CA ALA A 102 24.57 12.32 9.17
C ALA A 102 25.36 13.43 8.50
N ARG A 103 26.48 13.82 9.11
CA ARG A 103 27.37 14.88 8.61
C ARG A 103 27.87 14.58 7.20
N PHE A 104 28.30 13.34 6.95
CA PHE A 104 28.69 12.88 5.62
C PHE A 104 27.56 13.01 4.58
N LEU A 105 26.32 12.62 4.94
CA LEU A 105 25.15 12.76 4.08
C LEU A 105 24.80 14.22 3.82
N PHE A 106 25.03 15.14 4.77
CA PHE A 106 24.81 16.57 4.61
C PHE A 106 25.82 17.23 3.67
N ASP A 107 27.10 16.89 3.81
CA ASP A 107 28.15 17.39 2.91
C ASP A 107 27.92 16.93 1.46
N HIS A 108 27.19 15.82 1.28
CA HIS A 108 26.79 15.26 -0.01
C HIS A 108 25.27 15.29 -0.23
N ALA A 109 24.57 16.28 0.35
CA ALA A 109 23.10 16.32 0.41
C ALA A 109 22.39 16.00 -0.92
N LEU A 110 22.92 16.52 -2.03
CA LEU A 110 22.37 16.29 -3.36
C LEU A 110 22.45 14.82 -3.79
N GLY A 111 23.61 14.18 -3.60
CA GLY A 111 23.79 12.75 -3.87
C GLY A 111 23.02 11.88 -2.88
N ALA A 112 23.03 12.27 -1.59
CA ALA A 112 22.31 11.58 -0.53
C ALA A 112 20.81 11.52 -0.81
N GLY A 113 20.15 12.65 -1.11
CA GLY A 113 18.72 12.65 -1.41
C GLY A 113 18.35 11.79 -2.62
N ALA A 114 19.11 11.86 -3.71
CA ALA A 114 18.91 11.01 -4.89
C ALA A 114 19.08 9.52 -4.59
N VAL A 115 20.07 9.16 -3.76
CA VAL A 115 20.31 7.79 -3.30
C VAL A 115 19.18 7.32 -2.37
N LEU A 116 18.63 8.16 -1.50
CA LEU A 116 17.53 7.79 -0.62
C LEU A 116 16.23 7.52 -1.41
N ILE A 117 15.93 8.33 -2.43
CA ILE A 117 14.78 8.12 -3.31
C ILE A 117 14.96 6.81 -4.11
N LEU A 118 16.10 6.59 -4.75
CA LEU A 118 16.38 5.32 -5.46
C LEU A 118 16.41 4.11 -4.51
N GLY A 119 16.99 4.31 -3.33
CA GLY A 119 17.12 3.31 -2.28
C GLY A 119 15.77 2.89 -1.69
N SER A 120 14.73 3.71 -1.83
CA SER A 120 13.37 3.34 -1.44
C SER A 120 12.85 2.12 -2.23
N SER A 121 13.10 2.06 -3.54
CA SER A 121 12.75 0.89 -4.35
C SER A 121 13.51 -0.37 -3.89
N LEU A 122 14.79 -0.23 -3.53
CA LEU A 122 15.58 -1.31 -2.96
C LEU A 122 15.03 -1.75 -1.60
N LEU A 123 14.61 -0.81 -0.74
CA LEU A 123 14.03 -1.12 0.57
C LEU A 123 12.79 -1.99 0.44
N LEU A 124 11.88 -1.66 -0.47
CA LEU A 124 10.69 -2.48 -0.75
C LEU A 124 11.10 -3.90 -1.17
N PHE A 125 11.95 -4.00 -2.19
CA PHE A 125 12.41 -5.29 -2.71
C PHE A 125 13.08 -6.14 -1.63
N LEU A 126 13.91 -5.54 -0.78
CA LEU A 126 14.56 -6.23 0.34
C LEU A 126 13.54 -6.69 1.38
N LEU A 127 12.55 -5.87 1.72
CA LEU A 127 11.49 -6.21 2.67
C LEU A 127 10.70 -7.43 2.19
N GLU A 128 10.32 -7.47 0.90
CA GLU A 128 9.64 -8.63 0.32
C GLU A 128 10.50 -9.87 0.33
N ARG A 129 11.75 -9.75 -0.09
CA ARG A 129 12.66 -10.89 -0.16
C ARG A 129 12.92 -11.46 1.22
N LEU A 130 12.95 -10.59 2.23
CA LEU A 130 13.10 -10.97 3.63
C LEU A 130 11.83 -11.67 4.15
N ASP A 131 10.64 -11.12 3.90
CA ASP A 131 9.36 -11.74 4.30
C ASP A 131 9.20 -13.13 3.67
N TYR A 132 9.44 -13.25 2.35
CA TYR A 132 9.37 -14.54 1.64
C TYR A 132 10.33 -15.58 2.22
N ARG A 133 11.57 -15.17 2.55
CA ARG A 133 12.58 -16.08 3.11
C ARG A 133 12.24 -16.53 4.53
N LEU A 134 11.67 -15.65 5.35
CA LEU A 134 11.42 -15.94 6.77
C LEU A 134 10.07 -16.62 7.00
N LEU A 135 9.01 -16.13 6.37
CA LEU A 135 7.64 -16.62 6.53
C LEU A 135 7.20 -17.48 5.36
N GLY A 136 7.38 -16.99 4.12
CA GLY A 136 6.86 -17.66 2.91
C GLY A 136 7.29 -19.13 2.80
N ARG A 137 8.60 -19.39 2.90
CA ARG A 137 9.13 -20.77 2.89
C ARG A 137 8.55 -21.65 3.99
N ARG A 138 8.36 -21.11 5.19
CA ARG A 138 7.86 -21.87 6.34
C ARG A 138 6.37 -22.19 6.20
N LEU A 139 5.60 -21.28 5.63
CA LEU A 139 4.19 -21.49 5.33
C LEU A 139 4.01 -22.57 4.27
N GLU A 140 4.78 -22.52 3.18
CA GLU A 140 4.80 -23.56 2.15
C GLU A 140 5.15 -24.95 2.74
N GLU A 141 6.16 -25.02 3.62
CA GLU A 141 6.54 -26.25 4.33
C GLU A 141 5.38 -26.80 5.19
N LEU A 142 4.67 -25.93 5.93
CA LEU A 142 3.53 -26.32 6.77
C LEU A 142 2.34 -26.81 5.92
N GLU A 143 2.00 -26.10 4.85
CA GLU A 143 0.93 -26.49 3.93
C GLU A 143 1.21 -27.85 3.29
N ALA A 144 2.45 -28.08 2.85
CA ALA A 144 2.89 -29.38 2.33
C ALA A 144 2.80 -30.48 3.40
N SER A 145 3.14 -30.17 4.66
CA SER A 145 3.03 -31.13 5.76
C SER A 145 1.58 -31.50 6.10
N HIS A 146 0.66 -30.53 6.06
CA HIS A 146 -0.77 -30.78 6.24
C HIS A 146 -1.37 -31.56 5.06
N ALA A 147 -0.95 -31.26 3.82
CA ALA A 147 -1.38 -31.97 2.63
C ALA A 147 -0.93 -33.45 2.64
N ASN A 148 0.31 -33.73 3.09
CA ASN A 148 0.82 -35.09 3.23
C ASN A 148 0.29 -35.83 4.47
N GLY A 149 -0.11 -35.11 5.53
CA GLY A 149 -0.71 -35.66 6.73
C GLY A 149 -2.21 -36.01 6.59
N SER A 150 -2.91 -35.39 5.65
CA SER A 150 -4.25 -35.83 5.25
C SER A 150 -4.13 -36.89 4.16
N SER A 151 -4.42 -38.15 4.48
CA SER A 151 -4.79 -39.12 3.44
C SER A 151 -6.10 -38.65 2.80
N ALA A 152 -6.00 -37.80 1.78
CA ALA A 152 -7.14 -37.43 0.96
C ALA A 152 -7.74 -38.74 0.39
N PRO A 153 -9.04 -39.01 0.58
CA PRO A 153 -9.70 -40.03 -0.22
C PRO A 153 -9.51 -39.66 -1.68
N SER A 154 -9.22 -40.64 -2.54
CA SER A 154 -9.32 -40.48 -3.99
C SER A 154 -10.60 -39.70 -4.31
N PRO A 155 -10.59 -38.73 -5.24
CA PRO A 155 -11.79 -37.99 -5.57
C PRO A 155 -12.88 -39.00 -5.89
N ILE A 156 -13.96 -38.98 -5.10
CA ILE A 156 -15.17 -39.73 -5.39
C ILE A 156 -15.57 -39.22 -6.77
N ARG A 157 -15.45 -40.10 -7.77
CA ARG A 157 -16.00 -39.88 -9.10
C ARG A 157 -17.51 -39.82 -8.90
N GLU A 158 -18.03 -38.61 -8.69
CA GLU A 158 -19.46 -38.37 -8.83
C GLU A 158 -19.85 -38.90 -10.21
N GLU A 159 -20.63 -39.98 -10.23
CA GLU A 159 -21.38 -40.39 -11.40
C GLU A 159 -22.32 -39.25 -11.72
N ARG A 160 -21.83 -38.34 -12.56
CA ARG A 160 -22.59 -37.23 -13.11
C ARG A 160 -23.82 -37.86 -13.80
N PRO A 161 -25.06 -37.44 -13.47
CA PRO A 161 -26.24 -37.98 -14.12
C PRO A 161 -26.09 -37.80 -15.64
N SER A 162 -26.45 -38.83 -16.40
CA SER A 162 -26.44 -38.81 -17.86
C SER A 162 -27.34 -37.68 -18.35
N VAL A 163 -26.75 -36.54 -18.67
CA VAL A 163 -27.40 -35.47 -19.43
C VAL A 163 -27.61 -36.01 -20.83
N GLU A 164 -28.87 -36.23 -21.22
CA GLU A 164 -29.26 -36.53 -22.59
C GLU A 164 -28.62 -35.50 -23.53
N SER A 165 -27.79 -36.00 -24.43
CA SER A 165 -27.07 -35.20 -25.41
C SER A 165 -28.06 -34.68 -26.47
N GLY A 166 -28.58 -33.47 -26.24
CA GLY A 166 -29.07 -32.63 -27.33
C GLY A 166 -27.94 -32.35 -28.34
N PRO A 167 -28.27 -32.00 -29.60
CA PRO A 167 -27.28 -31.83 -30.66
C PRO A 167 -26.22 -30.80 -30.24
N ILE A 168 -24.97 -31.28 -30.19
CA ILE A 168 -23.79 -30.51 -29.87
C ILE A 168 -23.72 -29.35 -30.88
N PRO A 169 -23.75 -28.08 -30.45
CA PRO A 169 -23.51 -26.97 -31.35
C PRO A 169 -22.11 -27.12 -31.96
N ALA A 170 -22.01 -26.89 -33.27
CA ALA A 170 -20.78 -27.07 -34.04
C ALA A 170 -19.56 -26.44 -33.31
N PRO A 171 -18.39 -27.09 -33.32
CA PRO A 171 -17.19 -26.53 -32.73
C PRO A 171 -16.95 -25.13 -33.32
N ILE A 172 -16.84 -24.13 -32.44
CA ILE A 172 -16.38 -22.81 -32.83
C ILE A 172 -15.00 -23.02 -33.45
N ALA A 173 -14.88 -22.77 -34.75
CA ALA A 173 -13.64 -22.89 -35.50
C ALA A 173 -12.55 -22.07 -34.79
N ASP A 174 -11.47 -22.77 -34.45
CA ASP A 174 -10.13 -22.26 -34.21
C ASP A 174 -10.03 -20.97 -33.38
N ALA A 175 -10.25 -21.09 -32.06
CA ALA A 175 -9.49 -20.25 -31.16
C ALA A 175 -8.00 -20.63 -31.35
N PRO A 176 -7.10 -19.69 -31.69
CA PRO A 176 -5.71 -20.02 -31.95
C PRO A 176 -5.10 -20.68 -30.70
N SER A 177 -4.79 -21.97 -30.82
CA SER A 177 -3.90 -22.68 -29.92
C SER A 177 -2.47 -22.26 -30.26
N GLY A 178 -2.01 -21.19 -29.63
CA GLY A 178 -0.65 -20.69 -29.81
C GLY A 178 -0.49 -19.39 -29.06
N ASP A 179 0.22 -19.43 -27.94
CA ASP A 179 0.96 -18.31 -27.37
C ASP A 179 0.19 -16.99 -27.26
N ALA A 180 -1.08 -17.08 -26.85
CA ALA A 180 -1.88 -15.91 -26.52
C ALA A 180 -1.36 -15.33 -25.20
N GLU A 181 -0.36 -14.46 -25.36
CA GLU A 181 -0.25 -13.25 -24.57
C GLU A 181 0.38 -13.50 -23.19
N HIS A 182 1.69 -13.79 -23.21
CA HIS A 182 2.61 -13.22 -22.23
C HIS A 182 2.56 -11.69 -22.41
N ARG A 183 1.42 -11.09 -22.04
CA ARG A 183 1.27 -9.65 -21.93
C ARG A 183 2.32 -9.29 -20.89
N GLU A 184 3.38 -8.64 -21.36
CA GLU A 184 4.34 -7.89 -20.55
C GLU A 184 3.54 -6.88 -19.71
N THR A 185 2.93 -7.40 -18.66
CA THR A 185 2.28 -6.62 -17.64
C THR A 185 3.44 -6.10 -16.83
N TRP A 186 3.75 -4.82 -17.06
CA TRP A 186 4.73 -4.08 -16.30
C TRP A 186 4.49 -4.37 -14.82
N SER A 187 5.39 -5.13 -14.19
CA SER A 187 5.24 -5.43 -12.79
C SER A 187 5.35 -4.11 -12.00
N PRO A 188 4.52 -3.91 -10.96
CA PRO A 188 4.49 -2.66 -10.20
C PRO A 188 5.86 -2.16 -9.72
N GLU A 189 6.83 -3.07 -9.52
CA GLU A 189 8.20 -2.71 -9.18
C GLU A 189 8.89 -1.83 -10.25
N TRP A 190 8.65 -2.06 -11.55
CA TRP A 190 9.26 -1.25 -12.62
C TRP A 190 8.69 0.16 -12.64
N ALA A 191 7.38 0.31 -12.44
CA ALA A 191 6.74 1.61 -12.35
C ALA A 191 7.33 2.43 -11.17
N ALA A 192 7.52 1.78 -10.03
CA ALA A 192 8.13 2.39 -8.86
C ALA A 192 9.61 2.75 -9.08
N LEU A 193 10.38 1.88 -9.75
CA LEU A 193 11.78 2.16 -10.07
C LEU A 193 11.93 3.34 -11.04
N LEU A 194 11.14 3.36 -12.12
CA LEU A 194 11.14 4.47 -13.08
C LEU A 194 10.73 5.78 -12.42
N LEU A 195 9.73 5.73 -11.55
CA LEU A 195 9.32 6.88 -10.74
C LEU A 195 10.45 7.36 -9.82
N ALA A 196 11.17 6.44 -9.17
CA ALA A 196 12.31 6.77 -8.32
C ALA A 196 13.44 7.44 -9.11
N ILE A 197 13.77 6.90 -10.29
CA ILE A 197 14.77 7.50 -11.19
C ILE A 197 14.36 8.90 -11.62
N GLY A 198 13.10 9.07 -12.02
CA GLY A 198 12.55 10.38 -12.41
C GLY A 198 12.60 11.39 -11.26
N LEU A 199 12.12 11.01 -10.07
CA LEU A 199 12.13 11.88 -8.88
C LEU A 199 13.55 12.22 -8.42
N SER A 200 14.49 11.27 -8.49
CA SER A 200 15.90 11.56 -8.22
C SER A 200 16.50 12.53 -9.24
N GLY A 201 16.16 12.39 -10.53
CA GLY A 201 16.59 13.34 -11.56
C GLY A 201 16.07 14.76 -11.31
N VAL A 202 14.78 14.89 -10.95
CA VAL A 202 14.16 16.17 -10.58
C VAL A 202 14.81 16.75 -9.32
N PHE A 203 15.03 15.93 -8.29
CA PHE A 203 15.69 16.34 -7.06
C PHE A 203 17.10 16.88 -7.30
N ILE A 204 17.88 16.19 -8.15
CA ILE A 204 19.22 16.65 -8.56
C ILE A 204 19.10 17.97 -9.33
N ALA A 205 18.19 18.09 -10.30
CA ALA A 205 18.04 19.29 -11.10
C ALA A 205 17.74 20.53 -10.24
N LEU A 206 16.79 20.41 -9.31
CA LEU A 206 16.42 21.51 -8.40
C LEU A 206 17.48 21.78 -7.33
N GLY A 207 18.06 20.72 -6.75
CA GLY A 207 19.07 20.84 -5.69
C GLY A 207 20.42 21.37 -6.16
N ARG A 208 20.71 21.35 -7.48
CA ARG A 208 21.94 21.94 -8.04
C ARG A 208 21.96 23.46 -7.90
N GLU A 209 20.80 24.10 -7.94
CA GLU A 209 20.65 25.55 -7.86
C GLU A 209 20.54 26.03 -6.41
N ASP A 210 20.04 25.18 -5.51
CA ASP A 210 19.86 25.49 -4.09
C ASP A 210 20.37 24.36 -3.18
N ALA A 211 21.55 24.58 -2.59
CA ALA A 211 22.16 23.64 -1.65
C ALA A 211 21.37 23.49 -0.34
N ALA A 212 20.63 24.53 0.08
CA ALA A 212 19.78 24.46 1.27
C ALA A 212 18.54 23.61 1.02
N LEU A 213 17.95 23.70 -0.17
CA LEU A 213 16.89 22.81 -0.64
C LEU A 213 17.38 21.36 -0.69
N ALA A 214 18.57 21.11 -1.24
CA ALA A 214 19.15 19.75 -1.27
C ALA A 214 19.34 19.17 0.14
N ALA A 215 19.88 19.95 1.08
CA ALA A 215 20.12 19.51 2.46
C ALA A 215 18.83 19.30 3.28
N SER A 216 17.80 20.12 3.07
CA SER A 216 16.50 19.95 3.73
C SER A 216 15.68 18.82 3.11
N GLY A 217 15.79 18.62 1.80
CA GLY A 217 15.17 17.52 1.08
C GLY A 217 15.75 16.15 1.45
N ALA A 218 17.08 16.02 1.53
CA ALA A 218 17.72 14.78 1.98
C ALA A 218 17.31 14.38 3.40
N ARG A 219 17.21 15.35 4.32
CA ARG A 219 16.67 15.12 5.67
C ARG A 219 15.23 14.62 5.65
N SER A 220 14.40 15.26 4.82
CA SER A 220 12.98 14.96 4.74
C SER A 220 12.74 13.57 4.13
N ALA A 221 13.54 13.18 3.13
CA ALA A 221 13.56 11.83 2.56
C ALA A 221 13.98 10.78 3.61
N LEU A 222 15.01 11.07 4.40
CA LEU A 222 15.41 10.17 5.49
C LEU A 222 14.33 10.03 6.55
N GLY A 223 13.68 11.13 6.93
CA GLY A 223 12.52 11.10 7.82
C GLY A 223 11.36 10.26 7.27
N ALA A 224 11.15 10.30 5.95
CA ALA A 224 10.20 9.44 5.25
C ALA A 224 10.57 7.96 5.41
N LEU A 225 11.83 7.60 5.12
CA LEU A 225 12.30 6.22 5.26
C LEU A 225 12.22 5.71 6.70
N VAL A 226 12.56 6.54 7.69
CA VAL A 226 12.41 6.21 9.11
C VAL A 226 10.94 5.99 9.47
N GLY A 227 10.05 6.86 9.01
CA GLY A 227 8.61 6.70 9.20
C GLY A 227 8.06 5.43 8.55
N ALA A 228 8.50 5.13 7.33
CA ALA A 228 8.18 3.90 6.62
C ALA A 228 8.65 2.66 7.37
N LEU A 229 9.92 2.63 7.79
CA LEU A 229 10.52 1.52 8.54
C LEU A 229 9.83 1.28 9.88
N ILE A 230 9.48 2.34 10.62
CA ILE A 230 8.76 2.21 11.90
C ILE A 230 7.33 1.72 11.65
N GLY A 231 6.62 2.34 10.71
CA GLY A 231 5.24 1.96 10.38
C GLY A 231 5.13 0.52 9.90
N SER A 232 5.91 0.15 8.89
CA SER A 232 5.92 -1.23 8.37
C SER A 232 6.53 -2.21 9.36
N GLY A 233 7.60 -1.82 10.07
CA GLY A 233 8.32 -2.67 11.00
C GLY A 233 7.47 -3.16 12.16
N VAL A 234 6.62 -2.30 12.74
CA VAL A 234 5.71 -2.71 13.82
C VAL A 234 4.74 -3.79 13.35
N LEU A 235 4.09 -3.59 12.20
CA LEU A 235 3.16 -4.59 11.66
C LEU A 235 3.89 -5.87 11.22
N TRP A 236 5.06 -5.75 10.61
CA TRP A 236 5.87 -6.88 10.18
C TRP A 236 6.36 -7.73 11.37
N LEU A 237 6.82 -7.09 12.45
CA LEU A 237 7.18 -7.79 13.68
C LEU A 237 5.97 -8.45 14.35
N SER A 238 4.81 -7.80 14.33
CA SER A 238 3.56 -8.40 14.83
C SER A 238 3.16 -9.65 14.02
N ARG A 239 3.34 -9.60 12.69
CA ARG A 239 3.14 -10.73 11.77
C ARG A 239 4.09 -11.88 12.10
N LEU A 240 5.39 -11.60 12.27
CA LEU A 240 6.39 -12.59 12.65
C LEU A 240 6.09 -13.22 14.03
N GLY A 241 5.75 -12.39 15.02
CA GLY A 241 5.43 -12.85 16.37
C GLY A 241 4.16 -13.71 16.41
N TYR A 242 3.12 -13.32 15.67
CA TYR A 242 1.91 -14.13 15.56
C TYR A 242 2.19 -15.45 14.86
N TYR A 243 2.97 -15.43 13.78
CA TYR A 243 3.37 -16.63 13.06
C TYR A 243 4.19 -17.59 13.94
N ALA A 244 5.13 -17.07 14.73
CA ALA A 244 5.94 -17.88 15.65
C ALA A 244 5.10 -18.57 16.74
N LEU A 245 3.96 -17.97 17.14
CA LEU A 245 3.09 -18.48 18.21
C LEU A 245 1.97 -19.40 17.69
N ARG A 246 1.41 -19.11 16.52
CA ARG A 246 0.19 -19.77 16.00
C ARG A 246 0.40 -20.54 14.72
N HIS A 247 1.57 -20.41 14.07
CA HIS A 247 1.86 -21.00 12.75
C HIS A 247 0.82 -20.65 11.68
N LEU A 248 0.16 -19.51 11.84
CA LEU A 248 -0.86 -18.97 10.95
C LEU A 248 -0.47 -17.55 10.56
N GLU A 249 -0.88 -17.12 9.37
CA GLU A 249 -0.74 -15.73 8.97
C GLU A 249 -1.76 -14.86 9.73
N GLY A 250 -1.26 -13.95 10.58
CA GLY A 250 -2.10 -13.05 11.35
C GLY A 250 -2.47 -11.77 10.58
N VAL A 251 -1.44 -11.01 10.16
CA VAL A 251 -1.58 -9.72 9.46
C VAL A 251 -1.14 -9.90 8.01
N GLY A 252 -1.88 -9.35 7.06
CA GLY A 252 -1.56 -9.43 5.64
C GLY A 252 -0.30 -8.64 5.30
N PHE A 253 0.55 -9.17 4.43
CA PHE A 253 1.75 -8.44 4.00
C PHE A 253 1.40 -7.14 3.24
N GLY A 254 0.22 -7.10 2.60
CA GLY A 254 -0.33 -5.86 2.02
C GLY A 254 -0.46 -4.72 3.04
N ASP A 255 -0.87 -5.01 4.27
CA ASP A 255 -1.02 -4.00 5.34
C ASP A 255 0.33 -3.42 5.74
N VAL A 256 1.38 -4.27 5.76
CA VAL A 256 2.77 -3.86 6.00
C VAL A 256 3.26 -2.91 4.90
N LYS A 257 3.02 -3.26 3.62
CA LYS A 257 3.39 -2.41 2.47
C LYS A 257 2.64 -1.09 2.47
N MET A 258 1.34 -1.12 2.79
CA MET A 258 0.55 0.10 2.93
C MET A 258 1.12 0.98 4.05
N MET A 259 1.47 0.41 5.21
CA MET A 259 2.09 1.19 6.30
C MET A 259 3.49 1.71 5.96
N LEU A 260 4.18 1.09 5.02
CA LEU A 260 5.43 1.60 4.47
C LEU A 260 5.17 2.91 3.70
N MET A 261 4.14 2.94 2.84
CA MET A 261 3.67 4.15 2.15
C MET A 261 3.15 5.22 3.14
N VAL A 262 2.26 4.83 4.06
CA VAL A 262 1.67 5.76 5.05
C VAL A 262 2.75 6.35 5.95
N GLY A 263 3.68 5.54 6.44
CA GLY A 263 4.77 5.99 7.28
C GLY A 263 5.76 6.89 6.55
N ALA A 264 5.99 6.65 5.24
CA ALA A 264 6.77 7.57 4.43
C ALA A 264 6.12 8.95 4.32
N PHE A 265 4.80 8.99 4.16
CA PHE A 265 4.07 10.23 3.99
C PHE A 265 3.89 10.99 5.31
N LEU A 266 3.32 10.35 6.33
CA LEU A 266 2.97 10.95 7.63
C LEU A 266 4.14 11.00 8.62
N GLY A 267 5.25 10.31 8.33
CA GLY A 267 6.36 10.15 9.27
C GLY A 267 6.06 9.13 10.38
N TRP A 268 7.02 8.93 11.28
CA TRP A 268 6.95 7.87 12.30
C TRP A 268 5.82 8.09 13.31
N GLY A 269 5.59 9.32 13.77
CA GLY A 269 4.53 9.64 14.72
C GLY A 269 3.15 9.41 14.13
N GLY A 270 2.92 9.87 12.90
CA GLY A 270 1.67 9.65 12.18
C GLY A 270 1.44 8.16 11.85
N ALA A 271 2.51 7.42 11.54
CA ALA A 271 2.41 5.97 11.31
C ALA A 271 1.92 5.21 12.55
N LEU A 272 2.50 5.49 13.72
CA LEU A 272 2.10 4.85 14.97
C LEU A 272 0.67 5.23 15.37
N MET A 273 0.30 6.50 15.22
CA MET A 273 -1.05 6.96 15.48
C MET A 273 -2.07 6.30 14.55
N THR A 274 -1.70 6.10 13.28
CA THR A 274 -2.53 5.39 12.29
C THR A 274 -2.77 3.95 12.73
N ILE A 275 -1.72 3.21 13.09
CA ILE A 275 -1.85 1.82 13.55
C ILE A 275 -2.74 1.73 14.79
N PHE A 276 -2.52 2.64 15.76
CA PHE A 276 -3.31 2.69 16.99
C PHE A 276 -4.79 2.94 16.71
N LEU A 277 -5.11 3.99 15.95
CA LEU A 277 -6.49 4.35 15.63
C LEU A 277 -7.17 3.28 14.76
N ALA A 278 -6.46 2.72 13.78
CA ALA A 278 -6.97 1.61 12.96
C ALA A 278 -7.28 0.36 13.81
N SER A 279 -6.41 0.04 14.77
CA SER A 279 -6.61 -1.09 15.69
C SER A 279 -7.82 -0.86 16.59
N LEU A 280 -8.04 0.38 17.06
CA LEU A 280 -9.22 0.74 17.84
C LEU A 280 -10.50 0.59 17.01
N LEU A 281 -10.55 1.17 15.81
CA LEU A 281 -11.70 1.07 14.90
C LEU A 281 -11.98 -0.37 14.48
N GLY A 282 -10.95 -1.11 14.10
CA GLY A 282 -11.03 -2.51 13.71
C GLY A 282 -11.48 -3.43 14.85
N SER A 283 -11.02 -3.16 16.09
CA SER A 283 -11.46 -3.90 17.27
C SER A 283 -12.94 -3.65 17.56
N VAL A 284 -13.38 -2.39 17.56
CA VAL A 284 -14.80 -2.05 17.76
C VAL A 284 -15.68 -2.71 16.71
N TYR A 285 -15.29 -2.63 15.43
CA TYR A 285 -16.03 -3.25 14.34
C TYR A 285 -16.01 -4.78 14.42
N GLY A 286 -14.84 -5.38 14.69
CA GLY A 286 -14.65 -6.82 14.81
C GLY A 286 -15.45 -7.44 15.94
N VAL A 287 -15.41 -6.83 17.14
CA VAL A 287 -16.22 -7.24 18.29
C VAL A 287 -17.70 -7.11 17.99
N THR A 288 -18.12 -5.99 17.37
CA THR A 288 -19.52 -5.79 16.96
C THR A 288 -19.98 -6.89 16.00
N LEU A 289 -19.16 -7.23 15.01
CA LEU A 289 -19.47 -8.34 14.10
C LEU A 289 -19.53 -9.69 14.82
N MET A 290 -18.59 -9.99 15.73
CA MET A 290 -18.63 -11.24 16.50
C MET A 290 -19.90 -11.35 17.34
N LEU A 291 -20.39 -10.25 17.92
CA LEU A 291 -21.63 -10.23 18.70
C LEU A 291 -22.88 -10.39 17.82
N LEU A 292 -22.91 -9.76 16.65
CA LEU A 292 -24.07 -9.81 15.75
C LEU A 292 -24.16 -11.10 14.94
N THR A 293 -23.03 -11.59 14.41
CA THR A 293 -22.99 -12.77 13.54
C THR A 293 -22.76 -14.07 14.30
N ARG A 294 -22.29 -14.00 15.56
CA ARG A 294 -21.81 -15.14 16.37
C ARG A 294 -20.64 -15.91 15.74
N GLU A 295 -20.05 -15.42 14.66
CA GLU A 295 -18.81 -15.97 14.11
C GLU A 295 -17.63 -15.58 15.00
N ARG A 296 -16.81 -16.56 15.38
CA ARG A 296 -15.66 -16.32 16.28
C ARG A 296 -14.41 -15.78 15.56
N ASN A 297 -14.32 -15.92 14.24
CA ASN A 297 -13.16 -15.49 13.43
C ASN A 297 -13.60 -14.81 12.11
N PRO A 298 -14.32 -13.67 12.17
CA PRO A 298 -14.68 -12.94 10.96
C PRO A 298 -13.43 -12.37 10.29
N LYS A 299 -13.32 -12.53 8.97
CA LYS A 299 -12.23 -11.92 8.18
C LYS A 299 -12.47 -10.42 8.02
N LEU A 300 -11.65 -9.61 8.66
CA LEU A 300 -11.77 -8.15 8.67
C LEU A 300 -10.93 -7.51 7.53
N PRO A 301 -11.45 -6.48 6.85
CA PRO A 301 -10.68 -5.65 5.92
C PRO A 301 -9.85 -4.61 6.70
N PHE A 302 -8.71 -5.03 7.24
CA PHE A 302 -7.89 -4.18 8.12
C PHE A 302 -7.30 -2.96 7.39
N GLY A 303 -6.91 -3.11 6.12
CA GLY A 303 -6.42 -2.02 5.27
C GLY A 303 -7.40 -0.85 5.14
N SER A 304 -8.69 -1.12 5.19
CA SER A 304 -9.75 -0.10 5.18
C SER A 304 -9.71 0.77 6.44
N PHE A 305 -9.52 0.15 7.60
CA PHE A 305 -9.36 0.87 8.87
C PHE A 305 -8.04 1.63 8.92
N LEU A 306 -6.95 1.05 8.40
CA LEU A 306 -5.68 1.77 8.23
C LEU A 306 -5.84 3.00 7.35
N SER A 307 -6.61 2.92 6.27
CA SER A 307 -6.80 4.03 5.33
C SER A 307 -7.61 5.16 5.97
N LEU A 308 -8.69 4.81 6.68
CA LEU A 308 -9.51 5.78 7.42
C LEU A 308 -8.71 6.44 8.56
N ALA A 309 -7.93 5.66 9.30
CA ALA A 309 -7.07 6.16 10.36
C ALA A 309 -5.97 7.09 9.80
N ALA A 310 -5.33 6.72 8.69
CA ALA A 310 -4.31 7.54 8.04
C ALA A 310 -4.89 8.87 7.54
N LEU A 311 -6.10 8.85 6.98
CA LEU A 311 -6.81 10.05 6.57
C LEU A 311 -7.14 10.94 7.78
N ALA A 312 -7.67 10.37 8.86
CA ALA A 312 -7.96 11.11 10.08
C ALA A 312 -6.69 11.73 10.69
N VAL A 313 -5.60 10.97 10.74
CA VAL A 313 -4.29 11.44 11.24
C VAL A 313 -3.75 12.58 10.35
N LEU A 314 -3.88 12.46 9.03
CA LEU A 314 -3.48 13.53 8.11
C LEU A 314 -4.24 14.83 8.39
N LEU A 315 -5.56 14.75 8.59
CA LEU A 315 -6.42 15.90 8.87
C LEU A 315 -6.21 16.53 10.26
N VAL A 316 -5.67 15.77 11.22
CA VAL A 316 -5.42 16.25 12.59
C VAL A 316 -4.00 16.81 12.76
N LEU A 317 -3.02 16.24 12.06
CA LEU A 317 -1.60 16.59 12.22
C LEU A 317 -1.14 17.77 11.35
N ARG A 318 -1.94 18.20 10.37
CA ARG A 318 -1.66 19.37 9.53
C ARG A 318 -2.74 20.41 9.69
#